data_AF-A0A3N8QDP2-F1
#
_entry.id   AF-A0A3N8QDP2-F1
#
_cell.length_a   1.000
_cell.length_b   1.000
_cell.length_c   1.000
_cell.angle_alpha   90.00
_cell.angle_beta   90.00
_cell.angle_gamma   90.00
#
_symmetry.space_group_name_H-M   'P 1'
#
loop_
_entity.id
_entity.type
_entity.pdbx_description
1 polymer ?
#
loop_
_entity_poly.entity_id
_entity_poly.type
_entity_poly.pdbx_seq_one_letter_code
_entity_poly.pdbx_strand_id
1 'polypeptide(L)' 'MDSGVMYVVQDLVSGGFLRPDSGDVGRTDRLRDAGGFEDIGEAYEAGIDHCDGSFDVVPLIFFQKEN' A
#
# COMPACT_ATOMS: atom_id res chain seq x y z
N MET A 1 -12.64 13.16 11.47
CA MET A 1 -11.81 12.00 11.11
C MET A 1 -11.22 12.36 9.76
N ASP A 2 -9.90 12.55 9.70
CA ASP A 2 -9.23 12.82 8.43
C ASP A 2 -9.41 11.60 7.56
N SER A 3 -10.37 11.70 6.64
CA SER A 3 -10.59 10.75 5.54
C SER A 3 -9.43 10.89 4.56
N GLY A 4 -8.21 10.59 5.02
CA GLY A 4 -6.99 10.64 4.23
C GLY A 4 -7.05 9.52 3.21
N VAL A 5 -7.14 9.88 1.93
CA VAL A 5 -6.87 8.93 0.85
C VAL A 5 -5.47 8.37 1.09
N MET A 6 -5.36 7.05 1.14
CA MET A 6 -4.08 6.35 1.22
C MET A 6 -3.83 5.60 -0.07
N TYR A 7 -2.56 5.51 -0.47
CA TYR A 7 -2.15 4.83 -1.68
C TYR A 7 -1.64 3.44 -1.33
N VAL A 8 -2.20 2.40 -1.93
CA VAL A 8 -1.77 1.03 -1.72
C VAL A 8 -1.05 0.53 -2.96
N VAL A 9 0.07 -0.15 -2.75
CA VAL A 9 0.85 -0.78 -3.82
C VAL A 9 0.53 -2.27 -3.86
N GLN A 10 0.06 -2.75 -5.01
CA GLN A 10 -0.12 -4.17 -5.28
C GLN A 10 0.98 -4.65 -6.23
N ASP A 11 1.73 -5.67 -5.82
CA ASP A 11 2.62 -6.41 -6.71
C ASP A 11 1.77 -7.34 -7.58
N LEU A 12 1.74 -7.13 -8.88
CA LEU A 12 0.93 -7.92 -9.81
C LEU A 12 1.59 -9.25 -10.17
N VAL A 13 2.87 -9.44 -9.84
CA VAL A 13 3.60 -10.70 -10.07
C VAL A 13 3.25 -11.70 -8.98
N SER A 14 3.37 -11.29 -7.71
CA SER A 14 3.03 -12.16 -6.57
C SER A 14 1.55 -12.12 -6.17
N GLY A 15 0.84 -11.05 -6.52
CA GLY A 15 -0.53 -10.76 -6.07
C GLY A 15 -0.60 -10.15 -4.67
N GLY A 16 0.53 -9.97 -3.99
CA GLY A 16 0.63 -9.39 -2.65
C GLY A 16 0.60 -7.85 -2.65
N PHE A 17 0.60 -7.29 -1.45
CA PHE A 17 0.59 -5.85 -1.22
C PHE A 17 1.82 -5.44 -0.42
N LEU A 18 2.36 -4.26 -0.73
CA LEU A 18 3.37 -3.64 0.12
C LEU A 18 2.72 -3.10 1.38
N ARG A 19 3.45 -3.21 2.50
CA ARG A 19 3.02 -2.73 3.81
C ARG A 19 4.08 -1.78 4.37
N PRO A 20 3.84 -0.46 4.42
CA PRO A 20 4.76 0.46 5.10
C PRO A 20 4.85 0.10 6.59
N ASP A 21 6.06 -0.10 7.10
CA ASP A 21 6.33 -0.45 8.50
C ASP A 21 7.48 0.44 9.02
N SER A 22 7.13 1.62 9.54
CA SER A 22 8.00 2.60 10.21
C SER A 22 9.49 2.55 9.85
N GLY A 23 9.82 2.79 8.57
CA GLY A 23 11.19 2.85 8.07
C GLY A 23 11.63 1.66 7.21
N ASP A 24 10.76 0.65 7.04
CA ASP A 24 10.93 -0.46 6.10
C ASP A 24 9.62 -0.72 5.34
N VAL A 25 9.69 -1.53 4.29
CA VAL A 25 8.54 -1.94 3.47
C VAL A 25 8.38 -3.45 3.54
N GLY A 26 7.40 -3.88 4.32
CA GLY A 26 6.99 -5.27 4.41
C GLY A 26 6.07 -5.70 3.26
N ARG A 27 5.64 -6.96 3.28
CA ARG A 27 4.65 -7.51 2.35
C ARG A 27 3.52 -8.24 3.09
N THR A 28 2.35 -8.27 2.49
CA THR A 28 1.19 -9.03 2.99
C THR A 28 0.28 -9.47 1.85
N ASP A 29 -0.38 -10.62 2.00
CA ASP A 29 -1.37 -11.10 1.03
C ASP A 29 -2.74 -10.43 1.21
N ARG A 30 -2.91 -9.60 2.25
CA ARG A 30 -4.19 -9.03 2.65
C ARG A 30 -4.19 -7.52 2.50
N LEU A 31 -5.04 -7.01 1.60
CA LEU A 31 -5.22 -5.57 1.39
C LEU A 31 -5.50 -4.78 2.67
N ARG A 32 -6.28 -5.37 3.59
CA ARG A 32 -6.62 -4.71 4.86
C ARG A 32 -5.44 -4.53 5.80
N ASP A 33 -4.42 -5.39 5.68
CA ASP A 33 -3.23 -5.40 6.52
C ASP A 33 -2.07 -4.65 5.83
N ALA A 34 -2.22 -4.35 4.53
CA ALA A 34 -1.26 -3.58 3.75
C ALA A 34 -1.12 -2.15 4.29
N GLY A 35 -2.19 -1.59 4.86
CA GLY A 35 -2.22 -0.16 5.14
C GLY A 35 -2.12 0.63 3.84
N GLY A 36 -1.48 1.80 3.88
CA GLY A 36 -1.16 2.55 2.68
C GLY A 36 -0.23 3.71 2.97
N PHE A 37 0.37 4.25 1.91
CA PHE A 37 1.22 5.42 1.92
C PHE A 37 0.36 6.69 1.89
N GLU A 38 0.80 7.76 2.53
CA GLU A 38 0.08 9.03 2.51
C GLU A 38 0.31 9.82 1.21
N ASP A 39 1.46 9.59 0.57
CA ASP A 39 1.86 10.21 -0.68
C ASP A 39 1.91 9.21 -1.84
N ILE A 40 1.45 9.64 -3.01
CA ILE A 40 1.45 8.80 -4.21
C ILE A 40 2.86 8.58 -4.75
N GLY A 41 3.75 9.57 -4.63
CA GLY A 41 5.15 9.46 -5.05
C GLY A 41 5.89 8.42 -4.22
N GLU A 42 5.73 8.48 -2.89
CA GLU A 42 6.28 7.46 -1.97
C GLU A 42 5.78 6.05 -2.32
N ALA A 43 4.48 5.89 -2.63
CA ALA A 43 3.94 4.61 -3.06
C ALA A 43 4.56 4.11 -4.37
N TYR A 44 4.78 4.99 -5.35
CA TYR A 44 5.44 4.62 -6.60
C TYR A 44 6.90 4.24 -6.40
N GLU A 45 7.64 4.99 -5.59
CA GLU A 45 9.04 4.69 -5.25
C GLU A 45 9.14 3.33 -4.55
N ALA A 46 8.27 3.06 -3.57
CA ALA A 46 8.20 1.76 -2.90
C ALA A 46 7.88 0.62 -3.88
N GLY A 47 6.96 0.84 -4.83
CA GLY A 47 6.66 -0.13 -5.88
C GLY A 47 7.85 -0.42 -6.80
N ILE A 48 8.60 0.60 -7.19
CA ILE A 48 9.81 0.46 -8.02
C ILE A 48 10.90 -0.32 -7.27
N ASP A 49 11.11 0.00 -6.00
CA ASP A 49 12.19 -0.57 -5.21
C ASP A 49 11.89 -1.99 -4.73
N HIS A 50 10.62 -2.31 -4.46
CA HIS A 50 10.22 -3.56 -3.80
C HIS A 50 9.40 -4.52 -4.65
N CYS A 51 8.91 -4.18 -5.85
CA CYS A 51 8.21 -5.13 -6.72
C CYS A 51 9.12 -5.64 -7.84
N ASP A 52 9.14 -6.96 -8.05
CA ASP A 52 9.96 -7.62 -9.09
C ASP A 52 9.31 -7.55 -10.49
N GLY A 53 8.80 -6.39 -10.89
CA GLY A 53 8.16 -6.18 -12.19
C GLY A 53 6.96 -5.25 -12.15
N SER A 54 5.81 -5.75 -12.58
CA SER A 54 4.58 -4.95 -12.69
C SER A 54 3.91 -4.77 -11.33
N PHE A 55 3.55 -3.52 -11.01
CA PHE A 55 2.78 -3.15 -9.83
C PHE A 55 1.72 -2.10 -10.19
N ASP A 56 0.70 -1.99 -9.36
CA ASP A 56 -0.31 -0.93 -9.42
C ASP A 56 -0.32 -0.11 -8.13
N VAL A 57 -0.59 1.19 -8.24
CA VAL A 57 -0.81 2.10 -7.10
C VAL A 57 -2.28 2.53 -7.10
N VAL A 58 -3.01 2.18 -6.04
CA VAL A 58 -4.46 2.38 -5.96
C VAL A 58 -4.80 3.29 -4.78
N PRO A 59 -5.51 4.41 -5.00
CA PRO A 59 -6.01 5.26 -3.93
C PRO A 59 -7.22 4.60 -3.24
N LEU A 60 -7.13 4.42 -1.92
CA LEU A 60 -8.17 3.84 -1.09
C LEU A 60 -8.55 4.77 0.07
N ILE A 61 -9.80 4.68 0.50
CA ILE A 61 -10.29 5.32 1.71
C ILE A 61 -10.56 4.21 2.72
N PHE A 62 -9.77 4.18 3.80
CA PHE A 62 -10.00 3.26 4.91
C PHE A 62 -11.03 3.86 5.87
N PHE A 63 -12.16 3.17 6.01
CA PHE A 63 -13.13 3.47 7.06
C PHE A 63 -12.87 2.57 8.25
N GLN A 64 -12.65 3.16 9.43
CA GLN A 64 -12.75 2.38 10.66
C GLN A 64 -14.21 1.98 10.86
N LYS A 65 -14.46 0.68 10.99
CA LYS A 65 -15.75 0.18 11.41
C LYS A 65 -15.90 0.52 12.90
N GLU A 66 -16.76 1.47 13.23
CA GLU A 66 -17.20 1.66 14.62
C GLU A 66 -17.91 0.37 15.08
N ASN A 67 -17.51 -0.12 16.26
CA ASN A 67 -18.14 -1.27 16.93
C ASN A 67 -19.25 -0.79 17.86
#